data_AF-A0A026W064-F1
#
_entry.id   AF-A0A026W064-F1
#
_cell.length_a   1.000
_cell.length_b   1.000
_cell.length_c   1.000
_cell.angle_alpha   90.00
_cell.angle_beta   90.00
_cell.angle_gamma   90.00
#
_symmetry.space_group_name_H-M   'P 1'
#
loop_
_entity.id
_entity.type
_entity.pdbx_description
1 polymer ?
#
loop_
_entity_poly.entity_id
_entity_poly.type
_entity_poly.pdbx_seq_one_letter_code
_entity_poly.pdbx_strand_id
1 'polypeptide(L)'
;MSQHWHGHWTEITFAPQKLRNWEVPKWYPSWPDRHCVTTKFIADDNGHLLDSAKKIKDSSWGAYKGTWDLPKKITRSMAQELSATPRYKKDVWELHREKHQNLCKKVESARRKKKTKE
;
A
#
# COMPACT_ATOMS: atom_id res chain seq x y z
N MET A 1 -10.72 2.11 1.24
CA MET A 1 -9.56 3.01 1.04
C MET A 1 -9.07 2.87 -0.39
N SER A 2 -9.00 3.95 -1.16
CA SER A 2 -8.48 3.97 -2.54
C SER A 2 -6.95 4.13 -2.56
N GLN A 3 -6.34 3.64 -3.65
CA GLN A 3 -4.92 3.85 -3.99
C GLN A 3 -4.83 4.80 -5.19
N HIS A 4 -3.77 5.60 -5.24
CA HIS A 4 -3.39 6.39 -6.42
C HIS A 4 -2.31 5.64 -7.19
N TRP A 5 -2.44 5.57 -8.52
CA TRP A 5 -1.47 4.95 -9.41
C TRP A 5 -0.89 5.99 -10.36
N HIS A 6 0.40 5.88 -10.65
CA HIS A 6 1.12 6.85 -11.46
C HIS A 6 0.64 6.87 -12.92
N GLY A 7 0.01 7.97 -13.33
CA GLY A 7 -0.54 8.25 -14.66
C GLY A 7 0.49 8.74 -15.69
N HIS A 8 1.78 8.50 -15.46
CA HIS A 8 2.92 8.85 -16.31
C HIS A 8 2.99 10.33 -16.72
N TRP A 9 2.17 10.76 -17.69
CA TRP A 9 2.11 12.12 -18.21
C TRP A 9 1.18 13.04 -17.41
N THR A 10 0.19 12.49 -16.71
CA THR A 10 -0.80 13.27 -15.96
C THR A 10 -0.40 13.56 -14.52
N GLU A 11 0.66 12.94 -14.00
CA GLU A 11 1.02 13.08 -12.58
C GLU A 11 1.30 14.53 -12.16
N ILE A 12 1.90 15.30 -13.07
CA ILE A 12 2.22 16.70 -12.81
C ILE A 12 0.94 17.54 -12.68
N THR A 13 -0.14 17.21 -13.40
CA THR A 13 -1.43 17.93 -13.30
C THR A 13 -2.19 17.56 -12.03
N PHE A 14 -2.06 16.32 -11.56
CA PHE A 14 -2.69 15.82 -10.33
C PHE A 14 -1.83 15.99 -9.07
N ALA A 15 -0.70 16.70 -9.17
CA ALA A 15 0.10 17.04 -8.01
C ALA A 15 -0.74 17.88 -7.00
N PRO A 16 -0.62 17.62 -5.69
CA PRO A 16 -1.47 18.24 -4.67
C PRO A 16 -1.44 19.78 -4.71
N GLN A 17 -0.27 20.37 -4.99
CA GLN A 17 -0.12 21.82 -5.12
C GLN A 17 -0.95 22.40 -6.29
N LYS A 18 -1.03 21.69 -7.42
CA LYS A 18 -1.85 22.12 -8.57
C LYS A 18 -3.34 21.99 -8.31
N LEU A 19 -3.73 21.01 -7.50
CA LEU A 19 -5.09 20.84 -7.02
C LEU A 19 -5.46 21.81 -5.89
N ARG A 20 -4.57 22.75 -5.53
CA ARG A 20 -4.73 23.69 -4.42
C ARG A 20 -4.95 22.98 -3.08
N ASN A 21 -4.41 21.77 -2.93
CA ASN A 21 -4.35 21.08 -1.65
C ASN A 21 -3.19 21.66 -0.84
N TRP A 22 -3.54 22.35 0.25
CA TRP A 22 -2.58 22.96 1.19
C TRP A 22 -2.32 22.10 2.43
N GLU A 23 -2.94 20.92 2.52
CA GLU A 23 -2.68 19.94 3.57
C GLU A 23 -1.48 19.05 3.23
N VAL A 24 -1.05 18.25 4.21
CA VAL A 24 -0.01 17.25 4.00
C VAL A 24 -0.56 16.16 3.06
N PRO A 25 -0.01 15.99 1.84
CA PRO A 25 -0.54 15.02 0.91
C PRO A 25 -0.27 13.60 1.39
N LYS A 26 -1.24 12.71 1.14
CA LYS A 26 -1.07 11.29 1.42
C LYS A 26 0.05 10.71 0.54
N TRP A 27 0.94 9.96 1.16
CA TRP A 27 1.98 9.23 0.44
C TRP A 27 1.38 8.04 -0.34
N TYR A 28 1.80 7.90 -1.60
CA TYR A 28 1.46 6.80 -2.49
C TYR A 28 2.72 6.23 -3.14
N PRO A 29 2.74 4.94 -3.49
CA PRO A 29 3.82 4.38 -4.28
C PRO A 29 3.80 4.96 -5.70
N SER A 30 4.97 5.09 -6.32
CA SER A 30 5.09 5.61 -7.69
C SER A 30 4.58 4.60 -8.71
N TRP A 31 5.32 3.53 -8.99
CA TRP A 31 4.96 2.60 -10.06
C TRP A 31 4.30 1.32 -9.53
N PRO A 32 3.20 0.87 -10.16
CA PRO A 32 2.67 -0.48 -9.94
C PRO A 32 3.65 -1.53 -10.45
N ASP A 33 3.76 -2.64 -9.71
CA ASP A 33 4.50 -3.81 -10.16
C ASP A 33 3.61 -4.69 -11.06
N ARG A 34 4.22 -5.38 -12.05
CA ARG A 34 3.51 -6.31 -12.94
C ARG A 34 3.04 -7.54 -12.17
N HIS A 35 1.75 -7.83 -12.16
CA HIS A 35 1.23 -9.05 -11.52
C HIS A 35 1.69 -10.35 -12.23
N CYS A 36 2.21 -11.31 -11.46
CA CYS A 36 2.82 -12.55 -12.01
C CYS A 36 2.03 -13.83 -11.75
N VAL A 37 0.99 -13.80 -10.92
CA VAL A 37 0.24 -14.97 -10.43
C VAL A 37 -1.22 -14.90 -10.89
N THR A 38 -1.97 -16.00 -10.82
CA THR A 38 -3.42 -15.97 -10.96
C THR A 38 -4.06 -15.49 -9.65
N THR A 39 -5.05 -14.60 -9.72
CA THR A 39 -5.81 -14.13 -8.56
C THR A 39 -6.61 -15.28 -7.94
N LYS A 40 -6.71 -15.30 -6.61
CA LYS A 40 -7.51 -16.26 -5.84
C LYS A 40 -8.58 -15.51 -5.07
N PHE A 41 -9.75 -16.12 -4.92
CA PHE A 41 -10.79 -15.58 -4.06
C PHE A 41 -10.34 -15.62 -2.60
N ILE A 42 -10.59 -14.53 -1.89
CA ILE A 42 -10.24 -14.34 -0.47
C ILE A 42 -11.47 -14.17 0.41
N ALA A 43 -12.65 -14.05 -0.18
CA ALA A 43 -13.91 -13.80 0.50
C ALA A 43 -15.00 -14.74 -0.02
N ASP A 44 -15.98 -14.99 0.83
CA ASP A 44 -17.21 -15.73 0.55
C ASP A 44 -18.20 -14.88 -0.26
N ASP A 45 -19.26 -15.51 -0.75
CA ASP A 45 -20.33 -14.87 -1.53
C ASP A 45 -21.07 -13.76 -0.74
N ASN A 46 -21.04 -13.84 0.59
CA ASN A 46 -21.60 -12.82 1.49
C ASN A 46 -20.62 -11.66 1.78
N GLY A 47 -19.41 -11.69 1.21
CA GLY A 47 -18.38 -10.67 1.42
C GLY A 47 -17.54 -10.86 2.69
N HIS A 48 -17.71 -11.96 3.43
CA HIS A 48 -16.87 -12.30 4.59
C HIS A 48 -15.51 -12.86 4.16
N LEU A 49 -14.44 -12.49 4.86
CA LEU A 49 -13.11 -13.02 4.57
C LEU A 49 -12.98 -14.48 5.02
N LEU A 50 -12.44 -15.32 4.12
CA LEU A 50 -12.08 -16.70 4.43
C LEU A 50 -11.10 -16.77 5.60
N ASP A 51 -11.21 -17.79 6.44
CA ASP A 51 -10.30 -17.96 7.59
C ASP A 51 -8.85 -18.24 7.16
N SER A 52 -8.65 -18.75 5.95
CA SER A 52 -7.33 -18.92 5.35
C SER A 52 -6.69 -17.60 4.87
N ALA A 53 -7.49 -16.54 4.70
CA ALA A 53 -7.01 -15.24 4.27
C ALA A 53 -6.34 -14.50 5.43
N LYS A 54 -5.27 -13.76 5.13
CA LYS A 54 -4.60 -12.92 6.14
C LYS A 54 -5.51 -11.75 6.52
N LYS A 55 -6.04 -11.78 7.74
CA LYS A 55 -6.78 -10.68 8.35
C LYS A 55 -5.78 -9.70 8.98
N ILE A 56 -6.02 -8.40 8.80
CA ILE A 56 -5.33 -7.37 9.59
C ILE A 56 -5.91 -7.48 11.01
N LYS A 57 -5.07 -7.55 12.04
CA LYS A 57 -5.51 -7.67 13.43
C LYS A 57 -6.15 -6.38 13.95
N ASP A 58 -5.86 -5.26 13.29
CA ASP A 58 -6.35 -3.95 13.67
C ASP A 58 -7.82 -3.76 13.27
N SER A 59 -8.51 -2.94 14.05
CA SER A 59 -9.89 -2.53 13.77
C SER A 59 -10.03 -1.96 12.36
N SER A 60 -11.19 -2.16 11.73
CA SER A 60 -11.56 -1.52 10.47
C SER A 60 -11.54 0.02 10.56
N TRP A 61 -11.65 0.56 11.77
CA TRP A 61 -11.51 1.99 12.07
C TRP A 61 -10.05 2.45 12.24
N GLY A 62 -9.09 1.53 12.12
CA GLY A 62 -7.67 1.78 12.24
C GLY A 62 -7.27 2.20 13.66
N ALA A 63 -6.30 3.11 13.75
CA ALA A 63 -5.84 3.70 15.01
C ALA A 63 -6.69 4.92 15.39
N TYR A 64 -7.98 4.70 15.62
CA TYR A 64 -8.85 5.75 16.18
C TYR A 64 -8.31 6.19 17.53
N LYS A 65 -8.05 7.50 17.68
CA LYS A 65 -7.70 8.12 18.96
C LYS A 65 -8.89 8.96 19.40
N GLY A 66 -9.32 8.81 20.66
CA GLY A 66 -10.38 9.63 21.22
C GLY A 66 -9.93 11.08 21.39
N THR A 67 -10.89 11.99 21.55
CA THR A 67 -10.62 13.42 21.79
C THR A 67 -9.67 13.65 22.96
N TRP A 68 -9.74 12.80 23.99
CA TRP A 68 -8.92 12.90 25.20
C TRP A 68 -7.52 12.28 25.06
N ASP A 69 -7.28 11.47 24.03
CA ASP A 69 -5.98 10.82 23.76
C ASP A 69 -5.04 11.70 22.90
N LEU A 70 -5.54 12.85 22.43
CA LEU A 70 -4.76 13.78 21.63
C LEU A 70 -3.85 14.66 22.50
N PRO A 71 -2.67 15.03 21.99
CA PRO A 71 -1.77 15.94 22.69
C PRO A 71 -2.43 17.32 22.85
N LYS A 72 -2.30 17.93 24.03
CA LYS A 72 -2.85 19.27 24.32
C LYS A 72 -2.34 20.36 23.38
N LYS A 73 -1.14 20.17 22.82
CA LYS A 73 -0.49 21.12 21.89
C LYS A 73 0.34 20.35 20.87
N ILE A 74 0.28 20.77 19.61
CA ILE A 74 1.18 20.29 18.56
C ILE A 74 2.48 21.10 18.65
N THR A 75 3.58 20.45 19.00
CA THR A 75 4.91 21.08 19.02
C THR A 75 5.50 21.13 17.61
N ARG A 76 6.55 21.93 17.41
CA ARG A 76 7.23 22.03 16.10
C ARG A 76 7.80 20.70 15.64
N SER A 77 8.39 19.91 16.55
CA SER A 77 8.90 18.57 16.22
C SER A 77 7.77 17.63 15.78
N MET A 78 6.64 17.64 16.50
CA MET A 78 5.47 16.83 16.13
C MET A 78 4.90 17.26 14.77
N ALA A 79 4.84 18.55 14.49
CA ALA A 79 4.38 19.04 13.19
C ALA A 79 5.30 18.58 12.04
N GLN A 80 6.62 18.58 12.27
CA GLN A 80 7.59 18.07 11.30
C GLN A 80 7.43 16.56 11.08
N GLU A 81 7.23 15.78 12.13
CA GLU A 81 6.98 14.34 12.04
C GLU A 81 5.67 14.01 11.31
N LEU A 82 4.60 14.74 11.61
CA LEU A 82 3.30 14.58 10.94
C LEU A 82 3.34 14.98 9.47
N SER A 83 4.16 15.98 9.12
CA SER A 83 4.34 16.43 7.74
C SER A 83 5.25 15.51 6.93
N ALA A 84 6.12 14.74 7.60
CA ALA A 84 7.01 13.81 6.94
C ALA A 84 6.23 12.61 6.37
N THR A 85 6.72 12.06 5.26
CA THR A 85 6.17 10.81 4.72
C THR A 85 6.32 9.70 5.75
N PRO A 86 5.25 8.97 6.12
CA PRO A 86 5.35 7.95 7.16
C PRO A 86 6.32 6.83 6.77
N ARG A 87 7.40 6.67 7.54
CA ARG A 87 8.47 5.71 7.22
C ARG A 87 7.96 4.28 7.14
N TYR A 88 7.10 3.89 8.08
CA TYR A 88 6.48 2.57 8.09
C TYR A 88 5.75 2.22 6.77
N LYS A 89 5.15 3.20 6.07
CA LYS A 89 4.47 2.93 4.79
C LYS A 89 5.46 2.61 3.68
N LYS A 90 6.61 3.29 3.67
CA LYS A 90 7.70 3.01 2.73
C LYS A 90 8.26 1.62 3.00
N ASP A 91 8.57 1.32 4.25
CA ASP A 91 9.13 0.02 4.65
C ASP A 91 8.17 -1.13 4.29
N VAL A 92 6.88 -0.99 4.59
CA VAL A 92 5.84 -1.98 4.22
C VAL A 92 5.75 -2.15 2.71
N TRP A 93 5.87 -1.06 1.94
CA TRP A 93 5.83 -1.11 0.48
C TRP A 93 7.08 -1.77 -0.12
N GLU A 94 8.27 -1.49 0.43
CA GLU A 94 9.52 -2.13 0.04
C GLU A 94 9.47 -3.65 0.28
N LEU A 95 9.03 -4.06 1.47
CA LEU A 95 8.80 -5.47 1.79
C LEU A 95 7.78 -6.13 0.85
N HIS A 96 6.71 -5.41 0.51
CA HIS A 96 5.73 -5.89 -0.47
C HIS A 96 6.38 -6.13 -1.84
N ARG A 97 7.14 -5.15 -2.33
CA ARG A 97 7.83 -5.21 -3.62
C ARG A 97 8.82 -6.36 -3.68
N GLU A 98 9.67 -6.52 -2.66
CA GLU A 98 10.64 -7.62 -2.59
C GLU A 98 9.95 -8.99 -2.61
N LYS A 99 8.93 -9.16 -1.78
CA LYS A 99 8.13 -10.39 -1.75
C LYS A 99 7.52 -10.67 -3.12
N HIS A 100 6.98 -9.65 -3.77
CA HIS A 100 6.37 -9.77 -5.09
C HIS A 100 7.41 -10.16 -6.17
N GLN A 101 8.58 -9.52 -6.19
CA GLN A 101 9.68 -9.88 -7.10
C GLN A 101 10.14 -11.33 -6.91
N ASN A 102 10.29 -11.78 -5.67
CA ASN A 102 10.67 -13.15 -5.36
C ASN A 102 9.61 -14.16 -5.84
N LEU A 103 8.33 -13.83 -5.71
CA LEU A 103 7.24 -14.64 -6.26
C LEU A 103 7.29 -14.71 -7.79
N CYS A 104 7.51 -13.59 -8.49
CA CYS A 104 7.65 -13.56 -9.94
C CYS A 104 8.81 -14.46 -10.41
N LYS A 105 10.00 -14.32 -9.81
CA LYS A 105 11.17 -15.16 -10.11
C LYS A 105 10.88 -16.65 -9.91
N LYS A 106 10.14 -17.00 -8.86
CA LYS A 106 9.72 -18.38 -8.59
C LYS A 106 8.75 -18.92 -9.65
N VAL A 107 7.79 -18.11 -10.10
CA VAL A 107 6.85 -18.50 -11.17
C VAL A 107 7.57 -18.65 -12.51
N GLU A 108 8.45 -17.72 -12.86
CA GLU A 108 9.23 -17.78 -14.10
C GLU A 108 10.16 -19.00 -14.14
N SER A 109 10.88 -19.28 -13.06
CA SER A 109 11.72 -20.47 -12.97
C SER A 109 10.92 -21.77 -13.08
N ALA A 110 9.72 -21.83 -12.48
CA ALA A 110 8.81 -22.98 -12.63
C ALA A 110 8.30 -23.14 -14.07
N ARG A 111 7.96 -22.05 -14.76
CA ARG A 111 7.56 -22.07 -16.18
C ARG A 111 8.69 -22.57 -17.08
N ARG A 112 9.93 -22.12 -16.85
CA ARG A 112 11.11 -22.58 -17.59
C ARG A 112 11.35 -24.08 -17.42
N LYS A 113 11.26 -24.60 -16.20
CA LYS A 113 11.42 -26.05 -15.91
C LYS A 113 10.37 -26.94 -16.56
N LYS A 114 9.16 -26.45 -16.79
CA LYS A 114 8.11 -27.20 -17.52
C LYS A 114 8.44 -27.31 -19.00
N LYS A 115 8.88 -26.21 -19.62
CA LYS A 115 9.27 -26.17 -21.04
C LYS A 115 10.45 -27.07 -21.40
N THR A 116 11.35 -27.36 -20.46
CA THR A 116 12.50 -28.25 -20.68
C THR A 116 12.16 -29.74 -20.48
N LYS A 117 10.95 -30.05 -20.00
CA LYS A 117 10.47 -31.42 -19.77
C LYS A 117 9.51 -31.92 -20.85
N GLU A 118 8.98 -31.01 -21.66
CA GLU A 118 8.30 -31.29 -22.93
C GLU A 118 9.33 -31.42 -24.04
#